data_AF-A0A8T6VCH6-F1
#
_entry.id   AF-A0A8T6VCH6-F1
#
_cell.length_a   1.000
_cell.length_b   1.000
_cell.length_c   1.000
_cell.angle_alpha   90.00
_cell.angle_beta   90.00
_cell.angle_gamma   90.00
#
_symmetry.space_group_name_H-M   'P 1'
#
loop_
_entity.id
_entity.type
_entity.pdbx_description
1 polymer ?
#
loop_
_entity_poly.entity_id
_entity_poly.type
_entity_poly.pdbx_seq_one_letter_code
_entity_poly.pdbx_strand_id
1 'polypeptide(L)' 'MKIRIGILGATGYTGAELLRLLAGHPKAELKWLTSESF' A
#
# COMPACT_ATOMS: atom_id res chain seq x y z
N MET A 1 3.87 8.51 15.96
CA MET A 1 2.85 9.00 15.01
C MET A 1 2.95 8.17 13.73
N LYS A 2 1.84 7.68 13.17
CA LYS A 2 1.84 6.87 11.94
C LYS A 2 1.55 7.76 10.72
N ILE A 3 2.22 7.47 9.61
CA ILE A 3 2.01 8.09 8.30
C ILE A 3 0.88 7.35 7.60
N ARG A 4 -0.12 8.09 7.14
CA ARG A 4 -1.25 7.55 6.38
C ARG A 4 -0.85 7.40 4.92
N ILE A 5 -1.02 6.20 4.38
CA ILE A 5 -0.57 5.87 3.03
C ILE A 5 -1.77 5.38 2.20
N GLY A 6 -1.86 5.86 0.97
CA GLY A 6 -2.74 5.34 -0.07
C GLY A 6 -1.91 4.72 -1.20
N ILE A 7 -2.36 3.59 -1.78
CA ILE A 7 -1.70 2.92 -2.91
C ILE A 7 -2.71 2.76 -4.05
N LEU A 8 -2.38 3.33 -5.22
CA LEU A 8 -3.06 3.09 -6.49
C LEU A 8 -2.30 2.02 -7.27
N GLY A 9 -3.01 1.05 -7.83
CA GLY A 9 -2.39 -0.11 -8.49
C GLY A 9 -1.91 -1.15 -7.48
N ALA A 10 -2.63 -1.32 -6.35
CA ALA A 10 -2.23 -2.20 -5.25
C ALA A 10 -2.12 -3.69 -5.66
N THR A 11 -2.80 -4.11 -6.73
CA THR A 11 -2.74 -5.48 -7.26
C THR A 11 -1.61 -5.71 -8.26
N GLY A 12 -0.96 -4.66 -8.78
CA GLY A 12 0.21 -4.81 -9.64
C GLY A 12 1.44 -5.28 -8.84
N TYR A 13 2.44 -5.84 -9.51
CA TYR A 13 3.65 -6.38 -8.84
C TYR A 13 4.32 -5.36 -7.92
N THR A 14 4.45 -4.11 -8.38
CA THR A 14 5.02 -3.02 -7.57
C THR A 14 4.14 -2.70 -6.36
N GLY A 15 2.81 -2.67 -6.53
CA GLY A 15 1.86 -2.42 -5.45
C GLY A 15 1.88 -3.51 -4.39
N ALA A 16 1.95 -4.77 -4.83
CA ALA A 16 2.05 -5.94 -3.96
C ALA A 16 3.36 -5.94 -3.15
N GLU A 17 4.50 -5.63 -3.78
CA GLU A 17 5.77 -5.52 -3.07
C GLU A 17 5.81 -4.33 -2.11
N LEU A 18 5.23 -3.20 -2.50
CA LEU A 18 5.08 -2.06 -1.59
C LEU A 18 4.24 -2.42 -0.37
N LEU A 19 3.14 -3.17 -0.55
CA LEU A 19 2.34 -3.71 0.55
C LEU A 19 3.16 -4.64 1.44
N ARG A 20 3.94 -5.57 0.86
CA ARG A 20 4.80 -6.50 1.60
C ARG A 20 5.83 -5.75 2.47
N LEU A 21 6.45 -4.70 1.94
CA LEU A 21 7.41 -3.87 2.67
C LEU A 21 6.77 -3.05 3.79
N LEU A 22 5.54 -2.55 3.56
CA LEU A 22 4.81 -1.75 4.54
C LEU A 22 4.06 -2.61 5.58
N ALA A 23 3.92 -3.91 5.34
CA ALA A 23 3.25 -4.84 6.25
C ALA A 23 3.93 -4.84 7.62
N GLY A 24 3.20 -4.39 8.65
CA GLY A 24 3.71 -4.33 10.02
C GLY A 24 4.68 -3.18 10.29
N HIS A 25 4.92 -2.27 9.35
CA HIS A 25 5.85 -1.16 9.58
C HIS A 25 5.34 -0.22 10.70
N PRO A 26 6.13 0.05 11.76
CA PRO A 26 5.62 0.68 12.99
C PRO A 26 5.16 2.13 12.79
N LYS A 27 5.62 2.77 11.72
CA LYS A 27 5.27 4.15 11.36
C LYS A 27 4.32 4.27 10.17
N ALA A 28 3.83 3.16 9.60
CA ALA A 28 2.93 3.20 8.46
C ALA A 28 1.50 2.77 8.86
N GLU A 29 0.52 3.41 8.23
CA GLU A 29 -0.88 3.04 8.33
C GLU A 29 -1.51 3.11 6.93
N LEU A 30 -1.80 1.94 6.35
CA LEU A 30 -2.49 1.84 5.07
C LEU A 30 -3.96 2.27 5.28
N LYS A 31 -4.39 3.29 4.53
CA LYS A 31 -5.75 3.84 4.62
C LYS A 31 -6.58 3.61 3.37
N TRP A 32 -5.95 3.59 2.20
CA TRP A 32 -6.65 3.36 0.92
C TRP A 32 -5.82 2.49 -0.01
N LEU A 33 -6.48 1.52 -0.63
CA LEU A 33 -5.91 0.64 -1.64
C LEU A 33 -6.89 0.57 -2.80
N THR A 34 -6.45 0.90 -4.01
CA THR A 34 -7.28 0.76 -5.22
C THR A 34 -6.47 0.13 -6.35
N SER A 35 -7.18 -0.47 -7.29
CA SER A 35 -6.61 -0.97 -8.54
C SER A 35 -7.68 -0.88 -9.62
N GLU A 36 -7.28 -0.49 -10.81
CA GLU A 36 -8.09 -0.47 -12.02
C GLU A 36 -7.37 -1.36 -13.04
N SER A 37 -8.13 -2.05 -13.90
CA SER A 37 -7.58 -2.85 -15.00
C SER A 37 -8.44 -2.55 -16.22
N PHE A 38 -7.77 -2.22 -17.34
CA PHE A 38 -8.42 -1.88 -18.60
C PHE A 38 -8.78 -3.13 -19.40
#